data_AF-A0A6I1QL34-F1
#
_entry.id   AF-A0A6I1QL34-F1
#
_cell.length_a   1.000
_cell.length_b   1.000
_cell.length_c   1.000
_cell.angle_alpha   90.00
_cell.angle_beta   90.00
_cell.angle_gamma   90.00
#
_symmetry.space_group_name_H-M   'P 1'
#
loop_
_entity.id
_entity.type
_entity.pdbx_description
1 polymer ?
#
loop_
_entity_poly.entity_id
_entity_poly.type
_entity_poly.pdbx_seq_one_letter_code
_entity_poly.pdbx_strand_id
1 'polypeptide(L)'
;MAFATVATLRMSYSCDSIFLDAFANRVISSKKYWVSKGDIIMAERVWERFLTEQDKATLMGRAERKIGFGERPALLLIDLYRWVFGDKPEPVVDAIKTWPGSCGLAGWSALPHIQKLLAKAREVEIPVIHVTGMDGVAIEPWAFRRDKTRRADMNKEQLDRVRRKFDIVDEVKPIPGETVLKKVSPSAFWGTPLIGHLNFLGVDTIITCGESTSGCVRASVVDGTTNRLRMVVAEECVFDRHEACHAINLFDMNQKYADVLPLDEILKYLDAWRAEKAGQVGYANDSVAYLKDLVIGEDFKGLR
;
A
#
# COMPACT_ATOMS: atom_id res chain seq x y z
N MET A 1 -38.39 50.92 -29.58
CA MET A 1 -38.48 49.54 -29.08
C MET A 1 -38.15 49.56 -27.60
N ALA A 2 -39.08 49.06 -26.79
CA ALA A 2 -39.17 49.29 -25.35
C ALA A 2 -38.11 48.53 -24.53
N PHE A 3 -37.57 49.20 -23.52
CA PHE A 3 -36.89 48.57 -22.38
C PHE A 3 -37.95 48.06 -21.41
N ALA A 4 -37.87 46.78 -21.01
CA ALA A 4 -38.74 46.18 -20.01
C ALA A 4 -37.94 45.73 -18.79
N THR A 5 -38.46 46.15 -17.64
CA THR A 5 -38.00 46.06 -16.26
C THR A 5 -38.01 44.63 -15.73
N VAL A 6 -36.97 44.23 -14.98
CA VAL A 6 -36.96 42.98 -14.19
C VAL A 6 -37.55 43.27 -12.81
N ALA A 7 -38.66 42.61 -12.48
CA ALA A 7 -39.33 42.68 -11.19
C ALA A 7 -38.75 41.66 -10.20
N THR A 8 -38.27 42.15 -9.06
CA THR A 8 -38.00 41.38 -7.83
C THR A 8 -39.31 41.02 -7.13
N LEU A 9 -39.56 39.71 -6.93
CA LEU A 9 -40.60 39.22 -6.01
C LEU A 9 -39.94 38.77 -4.69
N ARG A 10 -40.14 39.58 -3.65
CA ARG A 10 -40.02 39.19 -2.24
C ARG A 10 -41.33 38.52 -1.83
N MET A 11 -41.27 37.29 -1.32
CA MET A 11 -42.34 36.72 -0.49
C MET A 11 -41.87 36.69 0.96
N SER A 12 -42.51 37.51 1.76
CA SER A 12 -42.51 37.51 3.22
C SER A 12 -43.59 36.55 3.72
N TYR A 13 -43.29 35.64 4.66
CA TYR A 13 -44.25 35.28 5.71
C TYR A 13 -43.52 34.89 7.00
N SER A 14 -44.17 35.30 8.09
CA SER A 14 -43.73 35.40 9.48
C SER A 14 -43.90 34.08 10.25
N CYS A 15 -42.89 33.80 11.08
CA CYS A 15 -42.93 33.28 12.45
C CYS A 15 -44.16 32.47 12.92
N ASP A 16 -43.92 31.22 13.32
CA ASP A 16 -44.38 30.72 14.61
C ASP A 16 -43.35 29.73 15.19
N SER A 17 -42.91 30.05 16.39
CA SER A 17 -42.01 29.32 17.27
C SER A 17 -42.58 27.97 17.68
N ILE A 18 -41.74 26.94 17.89
CA ILE A 18 -41.84 25.96 19.00
C ILE A 18 -40.63 24.98 18.97
N PHE A 19 -39.98 24.85 20.14
CA PHE A 19 -38.92 23.91 20.59
C PHE A 19 -37.46 24.05 20.10
N LEU A 20 -36.69 24.75 20.95
CA LEU A 20 -35.30 24.41 21.30
C LEU A 20 -35.24 23.06 22.06
N ASP A 21 -34.03 22.49 22.07
CA ASP A 21 -33.49 21.39 22.89
C ASP A 21 -33.66 19.94 22.40
N ALA A 22 -32.58 19.41 21.80
CA ALA A 22 -31.81 18.30 22.38
C ALA A 22 -30.71 17.83 21.42
N PHE A 23 -29.56 18.50 21.48
CA PHE A 23 -28.29 18.01 20.94
C PHE A 23 -27.54 17.31 22.10
N ALA A 24 -27.73 16.00 22.29
CA ALA A 24 -26.80 15.12 23.00
C ALA A 24 -27.30 13.66 23.06
N ASN A 25 -26.40 12.73 22.78
CA ASN A 25 -26.42 11.31 23.16
C ASN A 25 -27.42 10.36 22.48
N ARG A 26 -26.93 9.61 21.47
CA ARG A 26 -27.06 8.14 21.52
C ARG A 26 -25.97 7.41 20.73
N VAL A 27 -25.06 6.88 21.53
CA VAL A 27 -24.08 5.82 21.25
C VAL A 27 -24.82 4.49 20.98
N ILE A 28 -24.37 3.79 19.94
CA ILE A 28 -24.40 2.33 19.69
C ILE A 28 -25.74 1.61 19.93
N SER A 29 -26.39 1.20 18.84
CA SER A 29 -27.44 0.17 18.86
C SER A 29 -27.19 -0.85 17.75
N SER A 30 -26.65 -1.99 18.17
CA SER A 30 -26.68 -3.33 17.57
C SER A 30 -27.28 -3.49 16.17
N LYS A 31 -26.42 -3.84 15.19
CA LYS A 31 -26.82 -4.42 13.90
C LYS A 31 -27.66 -5.68 14.15
N LYS A 32 -28.94 -5.66 13.77
CA LYS A 32 -29.76 -6.87 13.58
C LYS A 32 -29.40 -7.46 12.22
N TYR A 33 -28.77 -8.63 12.23
CA TYR A 33 -28.55 -9.44 11.03
C TYR A 33 -29.86 -10.14 10.66
N TRP A 34 -30.32 -9.96 9.42
CA TRP A 34 -31.30 -10.83 8.80
C TRP A 34 -30.53 -11.89 8.01
N VAL A 35 -30.79 -13.16 8.31
CA VAL A 35 -30.21 -14.32 7.62
C VAL A 35 -31.24 -14.85 6.62
N SER A 36 -30.86 -14.91 5.34
CA SER A 36 -31.42 -15.88 4.39
C SER A 36 -30.29 -16.78 3.87
N LYS A 37 -30.60 -18.07 3.76
CA LYS A 37 -29.70 -19.18 3.45
C LYS A 37 -28.96 -18.99 2.13
N GLY A 38 -27.63 -19.21 2.15
CA GLY A 38 -26.89 -19.68 0.97
C GLY A 38 -25.73 -18.81 0.47
N ASP A 39 -25.55 -17.60 0.99
CA ASP A 39 -24.50 -16.70 0.48
C ASP A 39 -23.22 -16.85 1.29
N ILE A 40 -22.13 -17.23 0.62
CA ILE A 40 -20.77 -16.97 1.12
C ILE A 40 -20.73 -15.46 1.36
N ILE A 41 -20.68 -15.04 2.63
CA ILE A 41 -20.51 -13.63 2.98
C ILE A 41 -19.11 -13.24 2.52
N MET A 42 -19.00 -12.78 1.27
CA MET A 42 -17.83 -12.05 0.82
C MET A 42 -17.76 -10.82 1.70
N ALA A 43 -16.66 -10.65 2.43
CA ALA A 43 -16.44 -9.45 3.21
C ALA A 43 -16.60 -8.24 2.29
N GLU A 44 -17.38 -7.25 2.73
CA GLU A 44 -17.62 -6.02 1.98
C GLU A 44 -16.26 -5.36 1.66
N ARG A 45 -15.98 -5.13 0.37
CA ARG A 45 -14.72 -4.51 -0.07
C ARG A 45 -14.64 -3.09 0.47
N VAL A 46 -13.45 -2.61 0.82
CA VAL A 46 -13.25 -1.30 1.47
C VAL A 46 -13.77 -0.11 0.64
N TRP A 47 -13.90 -0.28 -0.68
CA TRP A 47 -14.39 0.74 -1.61
C TRP A 47 -15.90 0.78 -1.79
N GLU A 48 -16.67 -0.23 -1.37
CA GLU A 48 -18.12 -0.30 -1.62
C GLU A 48 -18.86 0.92 -1.06
N ARG A 49 -18.46 1.39 0.12
CA ARG A 49 -19.02 2.59 0.76
C ARG A 49 -18.77 3.90 0.02
N PHE A 50 -17.85 3.92 -0.94
CA PHE A 50 -17.53 5.11 -1.75
C PHE A 50 -18.17 5.08 -3.14
N LEU A 51 -18.74 3.95 -3.55
CA LEU A 51 -19.35 3.81 -4.87
C LEU A 51 -20.81 4.31 -4.84
N THR A 52 -21.17 5.11 -5.83
CA THR A 52 -22.56 5.51 -6.05
C THR A 52 -23.37 4.32 -6.59
N GLU A 53 -24.70 4.42 -6.55
CA GLU A 53 -25.56 3.42 -7.18
C GLU A 53 -25.32 3.30 -8.69
N GLN A 54 -24.95 4.40 -9.35
CA GLN A 54 -24.54 4.38 -10.75
C GLN A 54 -23.26 3.57 -10.94
N ASP A 55 -22.23 3.77 -10.11
CA ASP A 55 -20.97 3.03 -10.20
C ASP A 55 -21.21 1.53 -10.02
N LYS A 56 -21.96 1.14 -8.99
CA LYS A 56 -22.33 -0.26 -8.72
C LYS A 56 -23.09 -0.89 -9.89
N ALA A 57 -24.00 -0.15 -10.51
CA ALA A 57 -24.72 -0.62 -11.70
C ALA A 57 -23.78 -0.93 -12.88
N THR A 58 -22.69 -0.17 -13.05
CA THR A 58 -21.70 -0.46 -14.11
C THR A 58 -20.91 -1.75 -13.86
N LEU A 59 -20.77 -2.15 -12.60
CA LEU A 59 -20.07 -3.37 -12.20
C LEU A 59 -20.95 -4.60 -12.36
N MET A 60 -22.23 -4.52 -11.98
CA MET A 60 -23.19 -5.64 -12.11
C MET A 60 -23.38 -6.09 -13.57
N GLY A 61 -23.25 -5.18 -14.53
CA GLY A 61 -23.36 -5.48 -15.96
C GLY A 61 -22.10 -6.12 -16.58
N ARG A 62 -21.03 -6.35 -15.81
CA ARG A 62 -19.75 -6.87 -16.30
C ARG A 62 -19.36 -8.13 -15.53
N ALA A 63 -18.96 -9.18 -16.25
CA ALA A 63 -18.32 -10.33 -15.62
C ALA A 63 -16.99 -9.89 -14.99
N GLU A 64 -16.73 -10.33 -13.76
CA GLU A 64 -15.45 -10.13 -13.09
C GLU A 64 -14.34 -10.80 -13.93
N ARG A 65 -13.31 -10.02 -14.29
CA ARG A 65 -12.16 -10.51 -15.05
C ARG A 65 -10.93 -10.44 -14.16
N LYS A 66 -10.46 -11.59 -13.70
CA LYS A 66 -9.18 -11.71 -13.02
C LYS A 66 -8.06 -11.81 -14.05
N ILE A 67 -6.97 -11.09 -13.82
CA ILE A 67 -5.72 -11.25 -14.59
C ILE A 67 -5.13 -12.64 -14.30
N GLY A 68 -5.20 -13.05 -13.03
CA GLY A 68 -4.69 -14.32 -12.52
C GLY A 68 -3.19 -14.30 -12.29
N PHE A 69 -2.73 -15.21 -11.43
CA PHE A 69 -1.32 -15.47 -11.19
C PHE A 69 -0.66 -16.14 -12.41
N GLY A 70 0.63 -15.91 -12.56
CA GLY A 70 1.51 -16.65 -13.46
C GLY A 70 2.26 -17.77 -12.72
N GLU A 71 3.39 -18.18 -13.30
CA GLU A 71 4.17 -19.33 -12.86
C GLU A 71 5.35 -18.95 -11.96
N ARG A 72 5.79 -17.68 -11.99
CA ARG A 72 7.00 -17.24 -11.28
C ARG A 72 6.71 -15.96 -10.49
N PRO A 73 6.15 -16.09 -9.27
CA PRO A 73 5.85 -14.96 -8.39
C PRO A 73 7.06 -14.42 -7.63
N ALA A 74 7.09 -13.11 -7.40
CA ALA A 74 7.97 -12.45 -6.42
C ALA A 74 7.16 -11.53 -5.50
N LEU A 75 7.68 -11.27 -4.30
CA LEU A 75 7.12 -10.32 -3.33
C LEU A 75 7.85 -8.98 -3.43
N LEU A 76 7.09 -7.89 -3.61
CA LEU A 76 7.57 -6.51 -3.63
C LEU A 76 7.01 -5.75 -2.41
N LEU A 77 7.90 -5.36 -1.50
CA LEU A 77 7.59 -4.56 -0.31
C LEU A 77 8.00 -3.11 -0.55
N ILE A 78 7.02 -2.20 -0.55
CA ILE A 78 7.22 -0.80 -0.92
C ILE A 78 7.18 0.09 0.32
N ASP A 79 8.27 0.83 0.56
CA ASP A 79 8.36 1.93 1.50
C ASP A 79 7.93 1.57 2.95
N LEU A 80 8.27 0.36 3.41
CA LEU A 80 8.02 -0.09 4.79
C LEU A 80 9.01 0.49 5.81
N TYR A 81 9.20 1.80 5.77
CA TYR A 81 10.23 2.53 6.52
C TYR A 81 9.66 3.33 7.70
N ARG A 82 10.55 3.84 8.56
CA ARG A 82 10.18 4.63 9.74
C ARG A 82 9.38 5.89 9.43
N TRP A 83 9.59 6.53 8.27
CA TRP A 83 8.87 7.75 7.90
C TRP A 83 7.34 7.58 7.79
N VAL A 84 6.84 6.37 7.49
CA VAL A 84 5.39 6.10 7.36
C VAL A 84 4.79 5.34 8.54
N PHE A 85 5.59 4.63 9.32
CA PHE A 85 5.13 3.98 10.55
C PHE A 85 5.29 4.88 11.77
N GLY A 86 6.42 5.57 11.88
CA GLY A 86 6.92 6.12 13.13
C GLY A 86 7.61 5.06 13.98
N ASP A 87 7.80 5.35 15.27
CA ASP A 87 8.50 4.44 16.20
C ASP A 87 7.54 3.61 17.07
N LYS A 88 6.22 3.91 17.04
CA LYS A 88 5.19 3.19 17.80
C LYS A 88 3.78 3.41 17.21
N PRO A 89 2.78 2.56 17.53
CA PRO A 89 1.40 2.74 17.10
C PRO A 89 0.75 3.97 17.72
N GLU A 90 0.28 4.89 16.88
CA GLU A 90 -0.41 6.12 17.29
C GLU A 90 -1.51 6.52 16.29
N PRO A 91 -2.58 7.23 16.74
CA PRO A 91 -3.50 7.89 15.84
C PRO A 91 -2.77 8.81 14.86
N VAL A 92 -3.20 8.85 13.60
CA VAL A 92 -2.49 9.58 12.53
C VAL A 92 -2.28 11.06 12.88
N VAL A 93 -3.26 11.71 13.53
CA VAL A 93 -3.19 13.12 13.95
C VAL A 93 -2.11 13.41 14.98
N ASP A 94 -1.71 12.41 15.77
CA ASP A 94 -0.63 12.51 16.75
C ASP A 94 0.70 12.11 16.11
N ALA A 95 0.71 11.02 15.35
CA ALA A 95 1.91 10.52 14.67
C ALA A 95 2.52 11.56 13.73
N ILE A 96 1.72 12.33 12.99
CA ILE A 96 2.22 13.35 12.06
C ILE A 96 2.96 14.52 12.72
N LYS A 97 2.81 14.70 14.04
CA LYS A 97 3.54 15.74 14.80
C LYS A 97 5.02 15.41 14.88
N THR A 98 5.38 14.13 14.91
CA THR A 98 6.78 13.64 14.99
C THR A 98 7.26 13.09 13.65
N TRP A 99 6.38 12.40 12.93
CA TRP A 99 6.61 11.74 11.65
C TRP A 99 5.59 12.24 10.62
N PRO A 100 5.82 13.37 9.92
CA PRO A 100 4.87 13.95 8.97
C PRO A 100 4.42 13.01 7.84
N GLY A 101 5.24 12.00 7.53
CA GLY A 101 4.92 10.93 6.59
C GLY A 101 3.99 9.85 7.13
N SER A 102 3.68 9.82 8.43
CA SER A 102 3.03 8.68 9.07
C SER A 102 1.62 8.42 8.53
N CYS A 103 1.29 7.15 8.38
CA CYS A 103 -0.07 6.65 8.15
C CYS A 103 -0.79 6.28 9.46
N GLY A 104 -0.16 6.49 10.62
CA GLY A 104 -0.71 6.18 11.93
C GLY A 104 -1.17 4.73 12.05
N LEU A 105 -2.28 4.51 12.78
CA LEU A 105 -2.84 3.18 13.03
C LEU A 105 -3.16 2.37 11.76
N ALA A 106 -3.39 3.00 10.60
CA ALA A 106 -3.62 2.27 9.36
C ALA A 106 -2.38 1.44 8.96
N GLY A 107 -1.18 2.04 9.02
CA GLY A 107 0.07 1.32 8.77
C GLY A 107 0.29 0.21 9.79
N TRP A 108 0.18 0.54 11.08
CA TRP A 108 0.37 -0.43 12.16
C TRP A 108 -0.64 -1.58 12.14
N SER A 109 -1.86 -1.37 11.63
CA SER A 109 -2.85 -2.44 11.47
C SER A 109 -2.53 -3.37 10.29
N ALA A 110 -1.88 -2.86 9.24
CA ALA A 110 -1.42 -3.68 8.11
C ALA A 110 -0.16 -4.48 8.45
N LEU A 111 0.64 -4.03 9.41
CA LEU A 111 1.95 -4.63 9.72
C LEU A 111 1.90 -6.13 10.05
N PRO A 112 0.98 -6.65 10.88
CA PRO A 112 0.87 -8.08 11.14
C PRO A 112 0.53 -8.90 9.88
N HIS A 113 -0.27 -8.33 8.97
CA HIS A 113 -0.61 -8.96 7.68
C HIS A 113 0.60 -9.00 6.75
N ILE A 114 1.36 -7.91 6.69
CA ILE A 114 2.62 -7.82 5.94
C ILE A 114 3.63 -8.85 6.47
N GLN A 115 3.76 -8.99 7.80
CA GLN A 115 4.64 -10.00 8.40
C GLN A 115 4.22 -11.42 8.02
N LYS A 116 2.91 -11.72 8.03
CA LYS A 116 2.38 -13.02 7.59
C LYS A 116 2.71 -13.30 6.12
N LEU A 117 2.53 -12.31 5.24
CA LEU A 117 2.86 -12.43 3.82
C LEU A 117 4.37 -12.62 3.59
N LEU A 118 5.20 -11.84 4.26
CA LEU A 118 6.65 -11.92 4.17
C LEU A 118 7.18 -13.27 4.67
N ALA A 119 6.65 -13.75 5.81
CA ALA A 119 6.99 -15.07 6.34
C ALA A 119 6.64 -16.18 5.34
N LYS A 120 5.45 -16.12 4.74
CA LYS A 120 5.03 -17.10 3.73
C LYS A 120 5.91 -17.03 2.48
N ALA A 121 6.24 -15.83 1.98
CA ALA A 121 7.11 -15.67 0.81
C ALA A 121 8.50 -16.29 1.04
N ARG A 122 9.06 -16.12 2.25
CA ARG A 122 10.31 -16.75 2.67
C ARG A 122 10.18 -18.27 2.78
N GLU A 123 9.09 -18.76 3.36
CA GLU A 123 8.79 -20.19 3.50
C GLU A 123 8.71 -20.90 2.14
N VAL A 124 8.07 -20.27 1.15
CA VAL A 124 7.95 -20.85 -0.19
C VAL A 124 9.14 -20.53 -1.11
N GLU A 125 10.12 -19.77 -0.61
CA GLU A 125 11.37 -19.41 -1.31
C GLU A 125 11.16 -18.63 -2.61
N ILE A 126 10.17 -17.73 -2.65
CA ILE A 126 10.04 -16.77 -3.76
C ILE A 126 10.96 -15.57 -3.55
N PRO A 127 11.39 -14.86 -4.62
CA PRO A 127 12.20 -13.65 -4.48
C PRO A 127 11.48 -12.60 -3.64
N VAL A 128 12.20 -12.03 -2.67
CA VAL A 128 11.73 -10.94 -1.81
C VAL A 128 12.53 -9.69 -2.13
N ILE A 129 11.82 -8.63 -2.54
CA ILE A 129 12.40 -7.34 -2.90
C ILE A 129 11.83 -6.26 -1.99
N HIS A 130 12.70 -5.62 -1.22
CA HIS A 130 12.40 -4.43 -0.45
C HIS A 130 12.77 -3.18 -1.23
N VAL A 131 11.92 -2.17 -1.19
CA VAL A 131 12.19 -0.88 -1.80
C VAL A 131 12.00 0.22 -0.77
N THR A 132 12.97 1.12 -0.67
CA THR A 132 12.96 2.24 0.28
C THR A 132 13.41 3.55 -0.37
N GLY A 133 13.26 4.67 0.32
CA GLY A 133 13.71 5.99 -0.14
C GLY A 133 15.23 6.08 -0.23
N MET A 134 15.72 6.73 -1.29
CA MET A 134 17.12 7.13 -1.42
C MET A 134 17.36 8.47 -0.74
N ASP A 135 18.41 8.57 0.05
CA ASP A 135 18.88 9.80 0.67
C ASP A 135 20.40 9.98 0.53
N GLY A 136 20.91 11.13 0.95
CA GLY A 136 22.35 11.40 0.95
C GLY A 136 22.97 11.66 -0.44
N VAL A 137 22.16 11.72 -1.50
CA VAL A 137 22.60 11.96 -2.89
C VAL A 137 22.12 13.32 -3.41
N ALA A 138 22.74 13.82 -4.47
CA ALA A 138 22.38 15.08 -5.14
C ALA A 138 21.16 14.95 -6.09
N ILE A 139 20.39 13.86 -5.97
CA ILE A 139 19.18 13.62 -6.75
C ILE A 139 17.99 14.05 -5.91
N GLU A 140 17.24 15.04 -6.39
CA GLU A 140 16.05 15.52 -5.71
C GLU A 140 14.91 14.49 -5.77
N PRO A 141 14.22 14.22 -4.64
CA PRO A 141 13.08 13.31 -4.63
C PRO A 141 11.84 13.94 -5.29
N TRP A 142 10.94 13.10 -5.79
CA TRP A 142 9.67 13.48 -6.42
C TRP A 142 8.73 14.35 -5.58
N ALA A 143 8.88 14.33 -4.25
CA ALA A 143 8.13 15.18 -3.36
C ALA A 143 8.68 16.61 -3.39
N PHE A 144 8.45 17.33 -4.50
CA PHE A 144 8.93 18.70 -4.76
C PHE A 144 8.41 19.78 -3.77
N ARG A 145 7.69 19.39 -2.71
CA ARG A 145 7.34 20.30 -1.63
C ARG A 145 8.56 20.44 -0.72
N ARG A 146 9.36 21.48 -0.99
CA ARG A 146 10.51 21.83 -0.14
C ARG A 146 10.05 21.98 1.31
N ASP A 147 10.55 21.09 2.17
CA ASP A 147 10.54 21.34 3.60
C ASP A 147 11.34 22.63 3.82
N LYS A 148 10.68 23.65 4.37
CA LYS A 148 11.29 24.96 4.64
C LYS A 148 12.19 24.91 5.87
N THR A 149 12.13 23.82 6.64
CA THR A 149 12.91 23.63 7.86
C THR A 149 14.37 23.38 7.50
N ARG A 150 15.26 24.29 7.90
CA ARG A 150 16.70 24.08 7.70
C ARG A 150 17.19 23.07 8.73
N ARG A 151 18.08 22.16 8.33
CA ARG A 151 18.73 21.20 9.25
C ARG A 151 19.45 21.89 10.42
N ALA A 152 19.93 23.11 10.22
CA ALA A 152 20.58 23.91 11.26
C ALA A 152 19.64 24.30 12.41
N ASP A 153 18.32 24.32 12.16
CA ASP A 153 17.31 24.72 13.14
C ASP A 153 16.73 23.50 13.90
N MET A 154 17.22 22.29 13.60
CA MET A 154 16.72 21.04 14.17
C MET A 154 17.49 20.64 15.44
N ASN A 155 16.76 20.17 16.45
CA ASN A 155 17.35 19.54 17.63
C ASN A 155 17.92 18.14 17.31
N LYS A 156 18.65 17.56 18.26
CA LYS A 156 19.32 16.25 18.09
C LYS A 156 18.34 15.13 17.70
N GLU A 157 17.16 15.13 18.29
CA GLU A 157 16.13 14.11 18.07
C GLU A 157 15.50 14.23 16.67
N GLN A 158 15.25 15.46 16.21
CA GLN A 158 14.78 15.74 14.85
C GLN A 158 15.83 15.32 13.81
N LEU A 159 17.10 15.63 14.03
CA LEU A 159 18.18 15.22 13.15
C LEU A 159 18.33 13.70 13.09
N ASP A 160 18.18 13.02 14.22
CA ASP A 160 18.19 11.56 14.29
C ASP A 160 17.02 10.95 13.50
N ARG A 161 15.80 11.47 13.66
CA ARG A 161 14.66 11.05 12.82
C ARG A 161 14.92 11.23 11.34
N VAL A 162 15.47 12.37 10.92
CA VAL A 162 15.79 12.63 9.51
C VAL A 162 16.81 11.63 8.96
N ARG A 163 17.79 11.21 9.75
CA ARG A 163 18.80 10.22 9.34
C ARG A 163 18.23 8.82 9.16
N ARG A 164 17.26 8.44 10.01
CA ARG A 164 16.69 7.08 10.05
C ARG A 164 15.39 6.93 9.28
N LYS A 165 14.90 7.99 8.63
CA LYS A 165 13.54 8.07 8.08
C LYS A 165 13.24 6.98 7.03
N PHE A 166 14.25 6.56 6.27
CA PHE A 166 14.13 5.52 5.24
C PHE A 166 14.66 4.16 5.69
N ASP A 167 15.01 4.01 6.98
CA ASP A 167 15.31 2.70 7.54
C ASP A 167 14.03 1.88 7.52
N ILE A 168 14.10 0.67 6.95
CA ILE A 168 13.01 -0.31 7.02
C ILE A 168 12.77 -0.65 8.50
N VAL A 169 11.50 -0.73 8.91
CA VAL A 169 11.14 -1.01 10.30
C VAL A 169 11.59 -2.41 10.72
N ASP A 170 11.90 -2.60 12.00
CA ASP A 170 12.54 -3.82 12.50
C ASP A 170 11.66 -5.06 12.30
N GLU A 171 10.34 -4.88 12.32
CA GLU A 171 9.31 -5.89 12.17
C GLU A 171 9.31 -6.59 10.81
N VAL A 172 9.83 -5.93 9.77
CA VAL A 172 9.90 -6.42 8.37
C VAL A 172 11.31 -6.28 7.79
N LYS A 173 12.32 -6.24 8.67
CA LYS A 173 13.71 -6.04 8.27
C LYS A 173 14.15 -7.08 7.23
N PRO A 174 14.90 -6.66 6.19
CA PRO A 174 15.50 -7.58 5.23
C PRO A 174 16.44 -8.56 5.93
N ILE A 175 16.45 -9.81 5.48
CA ILE A 175 17.43 -10.82 5.90
C ILE A 175 18.51 -10.99 4.82
N PRO A 176 19.70 -11.55 5.15
CA PRO A 176 20.73 -11.81 4.16
C PRO A 176 20.19 -12.62 2.97
N GLY A 177 20.49 -12.14 1.75
CA GLY A 177 20.01 -12.72 0.50
C GLY A 177 18.75 -12.06 -0.09
N GLU A 178 18.04 -11.21 0.66
CA GLU A 178 16.92 -10.43 0.12
C GLU A 178 17.41 -9.15 -0.58
N THR A 179 16.75 -8.78 -1.67
CA THR A 179 17.10 -7.59 -2.45
C THR A 179 16.59 -6.33 -1.75
N VAL A 180 17.43 -5.30 -1.63
CA VAL A 180 17.04 -3.97 -1.13
C VAL A 180 17.39 -2.92 -2.17
N LEU A 181 16.40 -2.21 -2.69
CA LEU A 181 16.57 -1.14 -3.67
C LEU A 181 16.21 0.22 -3.06
N LYS A 182 16.92 1.26 -3.46
CA LYS A 182 16.64 2.65 -3.10
C LYS A 182 16.04 3.40 -4.29
N LYS A 183 15.01 4.22 -4.07
CA LYS A 183 14.34 5.01 -5.13
C LYS A 183 14.20 6.49 -4.78
N VAL A 184 14.13 7.32 -5.82
CA VAL A 184 13.86 8.77 -5.77
C VAL A 184 12.52 9.14 -6.44
N SER A 185 11.70 8.14 -6.73
CA SER A 185 10.41 8.23 -7.42
C SER A 185 9.30 7.53 -6.64
N PRO A 186 8.02 7.76 -6.96
CA PRO A 186 6.93 6.98 -6.38
C PRO A 186 7.05 5.49 -6.74
N SER A 187 7.15 5.19 -8.04
CA SER A 187 7.27 3.83 -8.55
C SER A 187 8.60 3.19 -8.19
N ALA A 188 8.54 1.92 -7.79
CA ALA A 188 9.69 1.06 -7.56
C ALA A 188 10.47 0.72 -8.84
N PHE A 189 9.86 0.86 -10.02
CA PHE A 189 10.49 0.54 -11.31
C PHE A 189 11.28 1.70 -11.89
N TRP A 190 10.87 2.93 -11.61
CA TRP A 190 11.48 4.10 -12.23
C TRP A 190 12.87 4.37 -11.66
N GLY A 191 13.88 4.39 -12.53
CA GLY A 191 15.25 4.71 -12.14
C GLY A 191 15.92 3.70 -11.21
N THR A 192 15.37 2.49 -11.06
CA THR A 192 15.96 1.39 -10.27
C THR A 192 16.30 0.21 -11.19
N PRO A 193 17.16 -0.74 -10.77
CA PRO A 193 17.44 -1.94 -11.54
C PRO A 193 16.33 -3.01 -11.48
N LEU A 194 15.17 -2.70 -10.88
CA LEU A 194 14.14 -3.69 -10.56
C LEU A 194 13.70 -4.52 -11.77
N ILE A 195 13.33 -3.88 -12.89
CA ILE A 195 12.85 -4.64 -14.06
C ILE A 195 13.91 -5.56 -14.64
N GLY A 196 15.17 -5.10 -14.70
CA GLY A 196 16.28 -5.93 -15.18
C GLY A 196 16.49 -7.16 -14.29
N HIS A 197 16.39 -6.97 -12.98
CA HIS A 197 16.47 -8.06 -12.00
C HIS A 197 15.31 -9.06 -12.14
N LEU A 198 14.07 -8.58 -12.27
CA LEU A 198 12.89 -9.44 -12.45
C LEU A 198 12.95 -10.22 -13.76
N ASN A 199 13.37 -9.59 -14.87
CA ASN A 199 13.57 -10.24 -16.15
C ASN A 199 14.63 -11.36 -16.08
N PHE A 200 15.74 -11.09 -15.40
CA PHE A 200 16.79 -12.10 -15.18
C PHE A 200 16.25 -13.31 -14.40
N LEU A 201 15.42 -13.07 -13.38
CA LEU A 201 14.78 -14.14 -12.61
C LEU A 201 13.62 -14.84 -13.33
N GLY A 202 13.19 -14.31 -14.49
CA GLY A 202 12.02 -14.79 -15.22
C GLY A 202 10.72 -14.60 -14.44
N VAL A 203 10.64 -13.61 -13.54
CA VAL A 203 9.43 -13.32 -12.76
C VAL A 203 8.33 -12.81 -13.69
N ASP A 204 7.14 -13.37 -13.57
CA ASP A 204 5.96 -12.96 -14.34
C ASP A 204 4.84 -12.35 -13.47
N THR A 205 4.94 -12.52 -12.15
CA THR A 205 3.90 -12.12 -11.19
C THR A 205 4.52 -11.38 -10.02
N ILE A 206 3.97 -10.23 -9.66
CA ILE A 206 4.41 -9.44 -8.51
C ILE A 206 3.28 -9.33 -7.51
N ILE A 207 3.49 -9.91 -6.34
CA ILE A 207 2.65 -9.69 -5.17
C ILE A 207 3.16 -8.43 -4.48
N THR A 208 2.32 -7.42 -4.34
CA THR A 208 2.68 -6.09 -3.89
C THR A 208 2.07 -5.78 -2.53
N CYS A 209 2.88 -5.26 -1.61
CA CYS A 209 2.44 -4.70 -0.33
C CYS A 209 3.19 -3.40 0.02
N GLY A 210 2.66 -2.63 0.97
CA GLY A 210 3.32 -1.45 1.55
C GLY A 210 2.60 -0.11 1.39
N GLU A 211 3.39 0.96 1.32
CA GLU A 211 2.93 2.35 1.42
C GLU A 211 3.29 3.19 0.19
N SER A 212 2.54 4.23 -0.14
CA SER A 212 1.10 4.38 0.14
C SER A 212 0.28 3.74 -0.97
N THR A 213 -0.91 3.28 -0.61
CA THR A 213 -1.87 2.69 -1.56
C THR A 213 -2.12 3.62 -2.74
N SER A 214 -2.35 4.91 -2.49
CA SER A 214 -2.63 5.90 -3.54
C SER A 214 -1.39 6.48 -4.23
N GLY A 215 -0.19 6.25 -3.66
CA GLY A 215 1.07 6.81 -4.13
C GLY A 215 1.98 5.73 -4.73
N CYS A 216 2.98 5.32 -3.95
CA CYS A 216 4.06 4.45 -4.42
C CYS A 216 3.57 3.05 -4.80
N VAL A 217 2.57 2.50 -4.09
CA VAL A 217 1.96 1.20 -4.45
C VAL A 217 1.29 1.32 -5.82
N ARG A 218 0.35 2.26 -6.00
CA ARG A 218 -0.33 2.43 -7.30
C ARG A 218 0.64 2.75 -8.43
N ALA A 219 1.61 3.62 -8.21
CA ALA A 219 2.61 3.94 -9.23
C ALA A 219 3.40 2.69 -9.66
N SER A 220 3.81 1.86 -8.70
CA SER A 220 4.51 0.61 -8.98
C SER A 220 3.62 -0.43 -9.64
N VAL A 221 2.33 -0.50 -9.28
CA VAL A 221 1.35 -1.38 -9.94
C VAL A 221 1.18 -0.98 -11.39
N VAL A 222 0.95 0.30 -11.68
CA VAL A 222 0.81 0.78 -13.07
C VAL A 222 2.07 0.48 -13.88
N ASP A 223 3.25 0.80 -13.36
CA ASP A 223 4.52 0.54 -14.05
C ASP A 223 4.79 -0.97 -14.22
N GLY A 224 4.44 -1.80 -13.23
CA GLY A 224 4.54 -3.25 -13.33
C GLY A 224 3.67 -3.80 -14.46
N THR A 225 2.41 -3.35 -14.55
CA THR A 225 1.51 -3.67 -15.66
C THR A 225 2.06 -3.17 -17.00
N THR A 226 2.64 -1.97 -17.05
CA THR A 226 3.31 -1.42 -18.25
C THR A 226 4.48 -2.31 -18.70
N ASN A 227 5.21 -2.89 -17.76
CA ASN A 227 6.28 -3.87 -18.00
C ASN A 227 5.76 -5.30 -18.23
N ARG A 228 4.45 -5.49 -18.42
CA ARG A 228 3.80 -6.79 -18.71
C ARG A 228 3.88 -7.81 -17.57
N LEU A 229 4.07 -7.36 -16.34
CA LEU A 229 3.98 -8.20 -15.15
C LEU A 229 2.52 -8.32 -14.70
N ARG A 230 2.16 -9.48 -14.17
CA ARG A 230 0.88 -9.72 -13.51
C ARG A 230 0.96 -9.13 -12.11
N MET A 231 0.26 -8.01 -11.89
CA MET A 231 0.27 -7.35 -10.60
C MET A 231 -0.85 -7.91 -9.70
N VAL A 232 -0.48 -8.28 -8.48
CA VAL A 232 -1.40 -8.69 -7.43
C VAL A 232 -1.18 -7.78 -6.23
N VAL A 233 -2.23 -7.18 -5.71
CA VAL A 233 -2.17 -6.32 -4.51
C VAL A 233 -2.79 -7.08 -3.34
N ALA A 234 -2.00 -7.27 -2.27
CA ALA A 234 -2.50 -7.86 -1.03
C ALA A 234 -3.24 -6.79 -0.22
N GLU A 235 -4.57 -6.85 -0.20
CA GLU A 235 -5.45 -5.78 0.29
C GLU A 235 -5.13 -5.35 1.73
N GLU A 236 -5.02 -6.31 2.65
CA GLU A 236 -4.73 -6.06 4.07
C GLU A 236 -3.26 -5.66 4.31
N CYS A 237 -2.41 -5.76 3.28
CA CYS A 237 -0.98 -5.48 3.37
C CYS A 237 -0.60 -4.14 2.72
N VAL A 238 -1.57 -3.37 2.22
CA VAL A 238 -1.35 -2.01 1.72
C VAL A 238 -2.13 -1.02 2.56
N PHE A 239 -1.56 0.16 2.76
CA PHE A 239 -2.17 1.16 3.63
C PHE A 239 -1.96 2.58 3.10
N ASP A 240 -2.76 3.51 3.63
CA ASP A 240 -2.67 4.92 3.34
C ASP A 240 -3.08 5.70 4.60
N ARG A 241 -2.71 6.98 4.65
CA ARG A 241 -3.10 7.88 5.74
C ARG A 241 -4.56 8.35 5.64
N HIS A 242 -5.14 8.26 4.44
CA HIS A 242 -6.52 8.66 4.17
C HIS A 242 -7.34 7.48 3.63
N GLU A 243 -8.44 7.17 4.31
CA GLU A 243 -9.30 6.03 3.95
C GLU A 243 -9.87 6.11 2.53
N ALA A 244 -10.32 7.29 2.10
CA ALA A 244 -10.87 7.49 0.77
C ALA A 244 -9.81 7.28 -0.32
N CYS A 245 -8.59 7.76 -0.10
CA CYS A 245 -7.47 7.55 -1.01
C CYS A 245 -7.13 6.06 -1.12
N HIS A 246 -7.02 5.35 0.00
CA HIS A 246 -6.80 3.91 0.01
C HIS A 246 -7.88 3.16 -0.78
N ALA A 247 -9.14 3.38 -0.44
CA ALA A 247 -10.27 2.66 -1.01
C ALA A 247 -10.42 2.87 -2.52
N ILE A 248 -10.42 4.13 -2.97
CA ILE A 248 -10.60 4.44 -4.40
C ILE A 248 -9.42 3.93 -5.23
N ASN A 249 -8.19 3.96 -4.70
CA ASN A 249 -7.04 3.47 -5.46
C ASN A 249 -6.99 1.95 -5.52
N LEU A 250 -7.43 1.23 -4.48
CA LEU A 250 -7.65 -0.21 -4.58
C LEU A 250 -8.71 -0.56 -5.62
N PHE A 251 -9.85 0.14 -5.61
CA PHE A 251 -10.88 -0.05 -6.64
C PHE A 251 -10.32 0.18 -8.04
N ASP A 252 -9.64 1.31 -8.26
CA ASP A 252 -9.04 1.65 -9.56
C ASP A 252 -8.04 0.60 -10.03
N MET A 253 -7.17 0.11 -9.14
CA MET A 253 -6.22 -0.95 -9.45
C MET A 253 -6.92 -2.25 -9.81
N ASN A 254 -7.93 -2.65 -9.04
CA ASN A 254 -8.71 -3.87 -9.29
C ASN A 254 -9.45 -3.84 -10.62
N GLN A 255 -9.91 -2.65 -11.06
CA GLN A 255 -10.64 -2.51 -12.31
C GLN A 255 -9.75 -2.49 -13.56
N LYS A 256 -8.47 -2.11 -13.42
CA LYS A 256 -7.65 -1.68 -14.58
C LYS A 256 -6.25 -2.28 -14.66
N TYR A 257 -5.61 -2.58 -13.53
CA TYR A 257 -4.16 -2.77 -13.50
C TYR A 257 -3.71 -4.07 -12.81
N ALA A 258 -4.45 -4.51 -11.79
CA ALA A 258 -4.05 -5.61 -10.91
C ALA A 258 -5.27 -6.39 -10.41
N ASP A 259 -5.03 -7.61 -9.91
CA ASP A 259 -6.00 -8.28 -9.04
C ASP A 259 -5.75 -7.83 -7.59
N VAL A 260 -6.74 -7.22 -6.94
CA VAL A 260 -6.69 -6.88 -5.51
C VAL A 260 -7.34 -8.01 -4.73
N LEU A 261 -6.52 -8.82 -4.05
CA LEU A 261 -6.97 -10.06 -3.41
C LEU A 261 -6.86 -9.98 -1.89
N PRO A 262 -7.78 -10.64 -1.16
CA PRO A 262 -7.60 -10.90 0.26
C PRO A 262 -6.30 -11.68 0.50
N LEU A 263 -5.59 -11.36 1.58
CA LEU A 263 -4.32 -11.98 1.93
C LEU A 263 -4.44 -13.51 1.98
N ASP A 264 -5.53 -14.03 2.55
CA ASP A 264 -5.71 -15.48 2.67
C ASP A 264 -5.84 -16.20 1.31
N GLU A 265 -6.31 -15.53 0.25
CA GLU A 265 -6.29 -16.10 -1.12
C GLU A 265 -4.86 -16.17 -1.66
N ILE A 266 -4.05 -15.13 -1.42
CA ILE A 266 -2.64 -15.08 -1.84
C ILE A 266 -1.83 -16.15 -1.12
N LEU A 267 -2.05 -16.34 0.19
CA LEU A 267 -1.37 -17.37 0.97
C LEU A 267 -1.69 -18.78 0.44
N LYS A 268 -2.97 -19.06 0.15
CA LYS A 268 -3.39 -20.34 -0.46
C LYS A 268 -2.75 -20.55 -1.84
N TYR A 269 -2.64 -19.50 -2.66
CA TYR A 269 -1.93 -19.57 -3.92
C TYR A 269 -0.45 -19.94 -3.72
N LEU A 270 0.24 -19.29 -2.78
CA LEU A 270 1.67 -19.57 -2.54
C LEU A 270 1.90 -21.00 -2.05
N ASP A 271 1.02 -21.53 -1.18
CA ASP A 271 1.09 -22.92 -0.73
C ASP A 271 0.90 -23.91 -1.91
N ALA A 272 -0.09 -23.66 -2.76
CA ALA A 272 -0.35 -24.48 -3.94
C ALA A 272 0.81 -24.41 -4.95
N TRP A 273 1.32 -23.20 -5.20
CA TRP A 273 2.47 -22.97 -6.08
C TRP A 273 3.70 -23.73 -5.59
N ARG A 274 4.03 -23.67 -4.30
CA ARG A 274 5.19 -24.39 -3.73
C ARG A 274 5.04 -25.90 -3.83
N ALA A 275 3.83 -26.42 -3.60
CA ALA A 275 3.53 -27.84 -3.74
C ALA A 275 3.71 -28.33 -5.19
N GLU A 276 3.30 -27.52 -6.18
CA GLU A 276 3.51 -27.83 -7.60
C GLU A 276 4.99 -27.80 -7.99
N LYS A 277 5.76 -26.85 -7.45
CA LYS A 277 7.20 -26.71 -7.72
C LYS A 277 8.08 -27.60 -6.83
N ALA A 278 7.51 -28.55 -6.08
CA ALA A 278 8.27 -29.48 -5.28
C ALA A 278 9.20 -30.33 -6.16
N GLY A 279 10.50 -30.34 -5.85
CA GLY A 279 11.51 -31.11 -6.59
C GLY A 279 12.06 -30.44 -7.86
N GLN A 280 11.58 -29.24 -8.22
CA GLN A 280 12.22 -28.42 -9.26
C GLN A 280 13.35 -27.60 -8.64
N VAL A 281 14.45 -27.41 -9.38
CA VAL A 281 15.46 -26.40 -9.02
C VAL A 281 14.73 -25.07 -8.94
N GLY A 282 14.87 -24.36 -7.81
CA GLY A 282 14.15 -23.10 -7.55
C GLY A 282 14.48 -22.00 -8.55
N TYR A 283 14.17 -20.75 -8.21
CA TYR A 283 14.69 -19.62 -9.00
C TYR A 283 16.19 -19.81 -9.20
N ALA A 284 16.65 -19.70 -10.45
CA ALA A 284 18.05 -19.88 -10.83
C ALA A 284 18.92 -18.90 -10.05
N ASN A 285 19.32 -19.29 -8.85
CA ASN A 285 20.04 -18.45 -7.91
C ASN A 285 20.84 -19.33 -6.96
N ASP A 286 21.88 -19.96 -7.52
CA ASP A 286 23.12 -20.16 -6.78
C ASP A 286 23.67 -18.81 -6.27
N SER A 287 23.21 -17.65 -6.75
CA SER A 287 23.57 -16.33 -6.22
C SER A 287 23.13 -16.12 -4.77
N VAL A 288 21.98 -16.68 -4.34
CA VAL A 288 21.57 -16.61 -2.92
C VAL A 288 22.43 -17.56 -2.07
N ALA A 289 22.78 -18.74 -2.60
CA ALA A 289 23.73 -19.64 -1.95
C ALA A 289 25.14 -19.00 -1.86
N TYR A 290 25.61 -18.39 -2.96
CA TYR A 290 26.87 -17.66 -3.06
C TYR A 290 26.92 -16.44 -2.12
N LEU A 291 25.82 -15.70 -1.99
CA LEU A 291 25.72 -14.60 -1.02
C LEU A 291 25.65 -15.13 0.42
N LYS A 292 24.99 -16.26 0.68
CA LYS A 292 25.04 -16.94 1.99
C LYS A 292 26.46 -17.42 2.32
N ASP A 293 27.23 -17.89 1.34
CA ASP A 293 28.63 -18.28 1.51
C ASP A 293 29.53 -17.06 1.80
N LEU A 294 29.25 -15.91 1.20
CA LEU A 294 29.93 -14.65 1.50
C LEU A 294 29.62 -14.09 2.90
N VAL A 295 28.44 -14.39 3.47
CA VAL A 295 28.03 -13.93 4.82
C VAL A 295 28.78 -14.64 5.96
N ILE A 296 29.59 -15.66 5.66
CA ILE A 296 30.50 -16.28 6.64
C ILE A 296 31.70 -15.35 6.95
N GLY A 297 31.87 -14.22 6.23
CA GLY A 297 32.91 -13.23 6.48
C GLY A 297 32.39 -11.80 6.53
N GLU A 298 32.31 -11.25 7.73
CA GLU A 298 32.22 -9.82 8.07
C GLU A 298 30.86 -9.09 7.96
N ASP A 299 30.63 -8.28 8.99
CA ASP A 299 29.52 -7.35 9.17
C ASP A 299 29.23 -6.55 7.88
N PHE A 300 27.99 -6.61 7.38
CA PHE A 300 27.43 -5.63 6.42
C PHE A 300 27.30 -4.24 7.08
N LYS A 301 28.42 -3.62 7.43
CA LYS A 301 28.53 -2.19 7.77
C LYS A 301 28.94 -1.44 6.51
N GLY A 302 27.97 -0.90 5.79
CA GLY A 302 28.28 0.27 4.95
C GLY A 302 27.85 0.27 3.48
N LEU A 303 26.75 -0.38 3.10
CA LEU A 303 26.03 0.07 1.90
C LEU A 303 25.14 1.27 2.27
N ARG A 304 25.80 2.42 2.44
CA ARG A 304 25.15 3.74 2.47
C ARG A 304 24.76 4.12 1.05
#